data_AF-A0A7X6PU73-F1
#
_entry.id   AF-A0A7X6PU73-F1
#
_cell.length_a   1.000
_cell.length_b   1.000
_cell.length_c   1.000
_cell.angle_alpha   90.00
_cell.angle_beta   90.00
_cell.angle_gamma   90.00
#
_symmetry.space_group_name_H-M   'P 1'
#
loop_
_entity.id
_entity.type
_entity.pdbx_description
1 polymer ?
#
loop_
_entity_poly.entity_id
_entity_poly.type
_entity_poly.pdbx_seq_one_letter_code
_entity_poly.pdbx_strand_id
1 'polypeptide(L)'
;MDKIRNVLENEEIIQKIRAITPLKLIRDDDLKGLLKSSRMIEYETDEIIISEGENSRWLYFLITGEAGIRKEGELIGSLKRCGDLFGEMGIIDNSPRSASIIALTNTVCLAIDTAYAEKLKGNDKIVFDSILYRIFSEILAERLRKLNEELLKVKNDNYRLISELEIMKSDARVEMLH
;
A
#
# COMPACT_ATOMS: atom_id res chain seq x y z
N MET A 1 -20.04 14.20 12.11
CA MET A 1 -20.29 13.55 10.81
C MET A 1 -19.58 12.21 10.88
N ASP A 2 -20.33 11.12 11.03
CA ASP A 2 -19.76 9.79 11.24
C ASP A 2 -19.02 9.32 9.99
N LYS A 3 -17.68 9.42 10.02
CA LYS A 3 -16.77 8.98 8.95
C LYS A 3 -16.66 7.45 8.81
N ILE A 4 -17.48 6.69 9.54
CA ILE A 4 -17.37 5.23 9.66
C ILE A 4 -18.68 4.58 9.18
N ARG A 5 -18.60 3.73 8.16
CA ARG A 5 -19.74 2.91 7.71
C ARG A 5 -19.47 1.42 7.92
N ASN A 6 -20.51 0.70 8.34
CA ASN A 6 -20.47 -0.76 8.46
C ASN A 6 -20.42 -1.41 7.06
N VAL A 7 -19.39 -2.22 6.81
CA VAL A 7 -19.13 -2.84 5.50
C VAL A 7 -20.13 -3.95 5.19
N LEU A 8 -20.52 -4.72 6.20
CA LEU A 8 -21.29 -5.96 6.03
C LEU A 8 -22.75 -5.75 5.60
N GLU A 9 -23.26 -4.52 5.71
CA GLU A 9 -24.65 -4.19 5.40
C GLU A 9 -24.84 -3.70 3.95
N ASN A 10 -23.76 -3.55 3.18
CA ASN A 10 -23.80 -2.99 1.84
C ASN A 10 -23.21 -3.96 0.79
N GLU A 11 -24.11 -4.64 0.09
CA GLU A 11 -23.76 -5.60 -0.98
C GLU A 11 -22.90 -4.96 -2.10
N GLU A 12 -23.15 -3.71 -2.47
CA GLU A 12 -22.35 -3.03 -3.51
C GLU A 12 -20.90 -2.83 -3.07
N ILE A 13 -20.68 -2.47 -1.79
CA ILE A 13 -19.35 -2.34 -1.21
C ILE A 13 -18.66 -3.70 -1.15
N ILE A 14 -19.38 -4.77 -0.75
CA ILE A 14 -18.83 -6.13 -0.72
C ILE A 14 -18.38 -6.57 -2.13
N GLN A 15 -19.16 -6.28 -3.17
CA GLN A 15 -18.78 -6.59 -4.55
C GLN A 15 -17.53 -5.83 -5.01
N LYS A 16 -17.42 -4.54 -4.65
CA LYS A 16 -16.20 -3.76 -4.93
C LYS A 16 -14.97 -4.32 -4.23
N ILE A 17 -15.11 -4.71 -2.96
CA ILE A 17 -14.04 -5.35 -2.18
C ILE A 17 -13.64 -6.68 -2.81
N ARG A 18 -14.62 -7.49 -3.23
CA ARG A 18 -14.37 -8.78 -3.90
C ARG A 18 -13.60 -8.64 -5.21
N ALA A 19 -13.72 -7.50 -5.90
CA ALA A 19 -13.00 -7.23 -7.14
C ALA A 19 -11.50 -6.96 -6.92
N ILE A 20 -11.07 -6.65 -5.69
CA ILE A 20 -9.66 -6.48 -5.34
C ILE A 20 -8.95 -7.85 -5.48
N THR A 21 -7.94 -7.92 -6.34
CA THR A 21 -7.27 -9.17 -6.76
C THR A 21 -6.95 -10.14 -5.60
N PRO A 22 -6.23 -9.73 -4.53
CA PRO A 22 -5.91 -10.64 -3.42
C PRO A 22 -7.15 -11.08 -2.62
N LEU A 23 -8.28 -10.37 -2.72
CA LEU A 23 -9.54 -10.69 -2.05
C LEU A 23 -10.48 -11.56 -2.91
N LYS A 24 -10.26 -11.61 -4.22
CA LYS A 24 -11.07 -12.38 -5.17
C LYS A 24 -11.03 -13.88 -4.89
N LEU A 25 -9.88 -14.39 -4.42
CA LEU A 25 -9.63 -15.81 -4.19
C LEU A 25 -9.94 -16.26 -2.75
N ILE A 26 -10.62 -15.45 -1.95
CA ILE A 26 -11.05 -15.79 -0.58
C ILE A 26 -12.46 -16.37 -0.65
N ARG A 27 -12.75 -17.47 0.06
CA ARG A 27 -14.13 -18.00 0.15
C ARG A 27 -15.08 -16.95 0.74
N ASP A 28 -16.37 -17.01 0.39
CA ASP A 28 -17.35 -16.02 0.85
C ASP A 28 -17.40 -15.88 2.37
N ASP A 29 -17.45 -17.00 3.11
CA ASP A 29 -17.51 -17.00 4.57
C ASP A 29 -16.23 -16.44 5.20
N ASP A 30 -15.08 -16.76 4.61
CA ASP A 30 -13.77 -16.28 5.05
C ASP A 30 -13.63 -14.77 4.80
N LEU A 31 -14.11 -14.28 3.65
CA LEU A 31 -14.14 -12.83 3.35
C LEU A 31 -15.06 -12.12 4.34
N LYS A 32 -16.26 -12.64 4.57
CA LYS A 32 -17.19 -12.09 5.58
C LYS A 32 -16.55 -12.09 6.97
N GLY A 33 -15.80 -13.14 7.33
CA GLY A 33 -15.03 -13.22 8.56
C GLY A 33 -14.01 -12.10 8.69
N LEU A 34 -13.23 -11.84 7.62
CA LEU A 34 -12.29 -10.73 7.56
C LEU A 34 -13.03 -9.38 7.68
N LEU A 35 -14.15 -9.20 6.99
CA LEU A 35 -14.93 -7.96 6.98
C LEU A 35 -15.61 -7.63 8.32
N LYS A 36 -15.75 -8.59 9.24
CA LYS A 36 -16.18 -8.30 10.63
C LYS A 36 -15.17 -7.45 11.40
N SER A 37 -13.90 -7.48 10.98
CA SER A 37 -12.82 -6.69 11.56
C SER A 37 -12.55 -5.38 10.82
N SER A 38 -13.40 -5.04 9.84
CA SER A 38 -13.14 -3.91 8.95
C SER A 38 -14.16 -2.78 9.07
N ARG A 39 -13.77 -1.62 8.58
CA ARG A 39 -14.61 -0.42 8.47
C ARG A 39 -14.27 0.36 7.21
N MET A 40 -15.27 0.99 6.62
CA MET A 40 -15.04 2.03 5.61
C MET A 40 -14.74 3.34 6.31
N ILE A 41 -13.64 3.98 5.93
CA ILE A 41 -13.25 5.30 6.45
C ILE A 41 -13.07 6.25 5.28
N GLU A 42 -13.67 7.43 5.39
CA GLU A 42 -13.49 8.54 4.45
C GLU A 42 -12.50 9.55 5.03
N TYR A 43 -11.53 9.95 4.21
CA TYR A 43 -10.52 10.95 4.51
C TYR A 43 -10.65 12.10 3.52
N GLU A 44 -10.65 13.33 4.04
CA GLU A 44 -10.59 14.54 3.22
C GLU A 44 -9.16 14.76 2.73
N THR A 45 -9.00 15.56 1.66
CA THR A 45 -7.66 15.97 1.21
C THR A 45 -6.82 16.54 2.36
N ASP A 46 -5.54 16.19 2.37
CA ASP A 46 -4.53 16.51 3.37
C ASP A 46 -4.70 15.83 4.75
N GLU A 47 -5.75 15.01 4.96
CA GLU A 47 -5.86 14.23 6.19
C GLU A 47 -4.81 13.10 6.27
N ILE A 48 -4.25 12.93 7.47
CA ILE A 48 -3.31 11.84 7.77
C ILE A 48 -4.09 10.54 7.99
N ILE A 49 -3.78 9.54 7.19
CA ILE A 49 -4.33 8.18 7.30
C ILE A 49 -3.47 7.33 8.25
N ILE A 50 -2.14 7.45 8.13
CA ILE A 50 -1.14 6.77 8.97
C ILE A 50 -0.04 7.78 9.31
N SER A 51 0.42 7.80 10.56
CA SER A 51 1.60 8.56 10.97
C SER A 51 2.85 7.69 11.02
N GLU A 52 3.95 8.20 10.48
CA GLU A 52 5.29 7.58 10.62
C GLU A 52 5.67 7.42 12.10
N GLY A 53 6.27 6.28 12.44
CA GLY A 53 6.67 5.95 13.81
C GLY A 53 5.54 5.50 14.74
N GLU A 54 4.28 5.54 14.30
CA GLU A 54 3.14 5.04 15.11
C GLU A 54 3.18 3.51 15.23
N ASN A 55 2.72 2.99 16.37
CA ASN A 55 2.41 1.57 16.51
C ASN A 55 0.90 1.37 16.33
N SER A 56 0.50 0.78 15.21
CA SER A 56 -0.90 0.54 14.87
C SER A 56 -1.10 -0.85 14.28
N ARG A 57 -2.26 -1.44 14.53
CA ARG A 57 -2.67 -2.76 14.00
C ARG A 57 -3.65 -2.65 12.83
N TRP A 58 -3.85 -1.44 12.31
CA TRP A 58 -4.74 -1.19 11.16
C TRP A 58 -3.98 -1.24 9.84
N LEU A 59 -4.39 -2.10 8.93
CA LEU A 59 -4.01 -2.02 7.52
C LEU A 59 -5.17 -1.48 6.69
N TYR A 60 -4.86 -0.99 5.49
CA TYR A 60 -5.83 -0.27 4.67
C TYR A 60 -5.75 -0.72 3.21
N PHE A 61 -6.90 -0.92 2.59
CA PHE A 61 -7.02 -0.95 1.14
C PHE A 61 -7.57 0.37 0.64
N LEU A 62 -6.92 0.98 -0.35
CA LEU A 62 -7.46 2.10 -1.08
C LEU A 62 -8.65 1.63 -1.91
N ILE A 63 -9.81 2.27 -1.75
CA ILE A 63 -11.03 1.96 -2.53
C ILE A 63 -11.22 3.01 -3.63
N THR A 64 -11.14 4.29 -3.27
CA THR A 64 -11.18 5.42 -4.21
C THR A 64 -10.31 6.56 -3.70
N GLY A 65 -9.87 7.43 -4.61
CA GLY A 65 -9.02 8.58 -4.30
C GLY A 65 -7.55 8.29 -4.55
N GLU A 66 -6.69 9.05 -3.88
CA GLU A 66 -5.24 9.01 -4.03
C GLU A 66 -4.60 9.32 -2.68
N ALA A 67 -3.64 8.50 -2.28
CA ALA A 67 -2.91 8.67 -1.02
C ALA A 67 -1.40 8.78 -1.29
N GLY A 68 -0.75 9.77 -0.69
CA GLY A 68 0.69 10.00 -0.78
C GLY A 68 1.43 9.26 0.32
N ILE A 69 2.59 8.70 -0.02
CA ILE A 69 3.51 8.07 0.92
C ILE A 69 4.58 9.09 1.25
N ARG A 70 4.66 9.51 2.52
CA ARG A 70 5.68 10.44 2.99
C ARG A 70 6.64 9.78 3.97
N LYS A 71 7.93 9.95 3.77
CA LYS A 71 8.96 9.50 4.70
C LYS A 71 9.89 10.66 5.01
N GLU A 72 10.14 10.91 6.30
CA GLU A 72 11.00 12.03 6.74
C GLU A 72 10.53 13.39 6.16
N GLY A 73 9.22 13.56 5.99
CA GLY A 73 8.59 14.77 5.44
C GLY A 73 8.49 14.82 3.91
N GLU A 74 9.27 14.00 3.20
CA GLU A 74 9.34 13.98 1.73
C GLU A 74 8.30 13.04 1.11
N LEU A 75 7.68 13.46 0.00
CA LEU A 75 6.76 12.63 -0.77
C LEU A 75 7.55 11.65 -1.65
N ILE A 76 7.55 10.38 -1.28
CA ILE A 76 8.35 9.32 -1.95
C ILE A 76 7.52 8.45 -2.89
N GLY A 77 6.21 8.61 -2.92
CA GLY A 77 5.32 7.87 -3.80
C GLY A 77 3.84 8.17 -3.56
N SER A 78 2.98 7.52 -4.35
CA SER A 78 1.53 7.65 -4.24
C SER A 78 0.84 6.33 -4.58
N LEU A 79 -0.27 6.06 -3.91
CA LEU A 79 -1.20 4.97 -4.14
C LEU A 79 -2.44 5.53 -4.83
N LYS A 80 -2.83 4.93 -5.95
CA LYS A 80 -3.93 5.43 -6.82
C LYS A 80 -4.87 4.32 -7.27
N ARG A 81 -4.46 3.05 -7.15
CA ARG A 81 -5.23 1.93 -7.68
C ARG A 81 -6.16 1.42 -6.59
N CYS A 82 -7.41 1.18 -6.95
CA CYS A 82 -8.31 0.43 -6.10
C CYS A 82 -7.68 -0.93 -5.76
N GLY A 83 -7.63 -1.26 -4.48
CA GLY A 83 -6.97 -2.44 -3.94
C GLY A 83 -5.50 -2.25 -3.56
N ASP A 84 -4.91 -1.06 -3.73
CA ASP A 84 -3.59 -0.78 -3.19
C ASP A 84 -3.61 -0.93 -1.65
N LEU A 85 -2.80 -1.83 -1.11
CA LEU A 85 -2.67 -2.10 0.33
C LEU A 85 -1.61 -1.21 0.97
N PHE A 86 -1.84 -0.69 2.17
CA PHE A 86 -0.80 -0.01 2.92
C PHE A 86 -0.96 -0.20 4.44
N GLY A 87 0.13 0.04 5.18
CA GLY A 87 0.22 -0.27 6.61
C GLY A 87 0.50 -1.75 6.91
N GLU A 88 0.82 -2.55 5.90
CA GLU A 88 1.11 -3.97 6.05
C GLU A 88 2.50 -4.22 6.64
N MET A 89 3.50 -3.40 6.30
CA MET A 89 4.89 -3.63 6.69
C MET A 89 5.04 -3.74 8.22
N GLY A 90 4.59 -2.73 8.96
CA GLY A 90 4.67 -2.72 10.42
C GLY A 90 3.87 -3.83 11.11
N ILE A 91 2.93 -4.47 10.40
CA ILE A 91 2.21 -5.65 10.92
C ILE A 91 3.03 -6.91 10.69
N ILE A 92 3.68 -7.03 9.53
CA ILE A 92 4.44 -8.22 9.13
C ILE A 92 5.70 -8.38 9.97
N ASP A 93 6.46 -7.29 10.16
CA ASP A 93 7.74 -7.30 10.87
C ASP A 93 7.64 -6.79 12.32
N ASN A 94 6.44 -6.45 12.77
CA ASN A 94 6.16 -5.88 14.09
C ASN A 94 6.99 -4.62 14.39
N SER A 95 7.22 -3.78 13.37
CA SER A 95 7.90 -2.50 13.49
C SER A 95 6.93 -1.31 13.53
N PRO A 96 7.37 -0.14 14.05
CA PRO A 96 6.64 1.11 13.87
C PRO A 96 6.41 1.43 12.38
N ARG A 97 5.37 2.23 12.08
CA ARG A 97 5.07 2.63 10.69
C ARG A 97 6.28 3.27 10.03
N SER A 98 6.70 2.71 8.89
CA SER A 98 7.91 3.12 8.15
C SER A 98 7.79 4.45 7.40
N ALA A 99 6.55 4.93 7.23
CA ALA A 99 6.20 6.15 6.51
C ALA A 99 4.81 6.62 6.93
N SER A 100 4.53 7.91 6.74
CA SER A 100 3.20 8.49 6.84
C SER A 100 2.42 8.26 5.54
N ILE A 101 1.10 8.14 5.66
CA ILE A 101 0.18 8.11 4.52
C ILE A 101 -0.79 9.27 4.65
N ILE A 102 -0.93 10.08 3.61
CA ILE A 102 -1.76 11.28 3.59
C ILE A 102 -2.70 11.23 2.40
N ALA A 103 -3.97 11.56 2.58
CA ALA A 103 -4.91 11.68 1.48
C ALA A 103 -4.53 12.88 0.58
N LEU A 104 -4.23 12.65 -0.71
CA LEU A 104 -3.96 13.72 -1.69
C LEU A 104 -5.25 14.20 -2.38
N THR A 105 -6.32 13.41 -2.27
CA THR A 105 -7.69 13.74 -2.68
C THR A 105 -8.65 13.17 -1.64
N ASN A 106 -9.94 13.48 -1.74
CA ASN A 106 -10.96 12.77 -0.96
C ASN A 106 -10.83 11.25 -1.19
N THR A 107 -10.46 10.54 -0.14
CA THR A 107 -9.97 9.17 -0.18
C THR A 107 -10.86 8.28 0.67
N VAL A 108 -11.21 7.12 0.13
CA VAL A 108 -11.99 6.12 0.84
C VAL A 108 -11.14 4.87 1.01
N CYS A 109 -11.05 4.40 2.24
CA CYS A 109 -10.29 3.21 2.59
C CYS A 109 -11.16 2.16 3.26
N LEU A 110 -10.89 0.89 2.95
CA LEU A 110 -11.28 -0.23 3.79
C LEU A 110 -10.16 -0.46 4.82
N ALA A 111 -10.39 -0.10 6.06
CA ALA A 111 -9.46 -0.32 7.16
C ALA A 111 -9.78 -1.65 7.85
N ILE A 112 -8.77 -2.50 8.09
CA ILE A 112 -8.91 -3.81 8.74
C ILE A 112 -8.08 -3.81 10.02
N ASP A 113 -8.72 -4.15 11.15
CA ASP A 113 -8.07 -4.28 12.46
C ASP A 113 -7.50 -5.69 12.64
N THR A 114 -6.18 -5.83 12.57
CA THR A 114 -5.54 -7.13 12.78
C THR A 114 -5.54 -7.57 14.25
N ALA A 115 -5.78 -6.65 15.19
CA ALA A 115 -5.98 -7.01 16.60
C ALA A 115 -7.21 -7.91 16.80
N TYR A 116 -8.15 -7.90 15.83
CA TYR A 116 -9.31 -8.79 15.85
C TYR A 116 -8.93 -10.27 15.92
N ALA A 117 -7.75 -10.66 15.41
CA ALA A 117 -7.25 -12.02 15.52
C ALA A 117 -7.12 -12.51 16.99
N GLU A 118 -6.91 -11.61 17.94
CA GLU A 118 -6.83 -11.94 19.38
C GLU A 118 -8.19 -12.36 19.96
N LYS A 119 -9.30 -11.98 19.30
CA LYS A 119 -10.66 -12.38 19.70
C LYS A 119 -11.06 -13.74 19.10
N LEU A 120 -10.34 -14.20 18.09
CA LEU A 120 -10.59 -15.48 17.42
C LEU A 120 -9.91 -16.64 18.15
N LYS A 121 -10.46 -17.84 18.02
CA LYS A 121 -9.93 -19.06 18.68
C LYS A 121 -9.81 -20.20 17.68
N GLY A 122 -8.86 -21.10 17.94
CA GLY A 122 -8.68 -22.32 17.16
C GLY A 122 -8.54 -22.05 15.66
N ASN A 123 -9.33 -22.75 14.86
CA ASN A 123 -9.26 -22.68 13.40
C ASN A 123 -9.56 -21.29 12.83
N ASP A 124 -10.48 -20.53 13.43
CA ASP A 124 -10.87 -19.21 12.91
C ASP A 124 -9.71 -18.22 12.94
N LYS A 125 -8.88 -18.27 14.01
CA LYS A 125 -7.68 -17.44 14.10
C LYS A 125 -6.67 -17.84 13.03
N ILE A 126 -6.44 -19.15 12.85
CA ILE A 126 -5.50 -19.67 11.85
C ILE A 126 -5.93 -19.23 10.45
N VAL A 127 -7.22 -19.34 10.13
CA VAL A 127 -7.77 -18.94 8.83
C VAL A 127 -7.61 -17.43 8.62
N PHE A 128 -7.96 -16.62 9.62
CA PHE A 128 -7.81 -15.16 9.56
C PHE A 128 -6.36 -14.74 9.29
N ASP A 129 -5.41 -15.27 10.08
CA ASP A 129 -3.98 -14.98 9.92
C ASP A 129 -3.48 -15.47 8.54
N SER A 130 -3.89 -16.67 8.12
CA SER A 130 -3.50 -17.23 6.81
C SER A 130 -3.99 -16.39 5.63
N ILE A 131 -5.19 -15.80 5.74
CA ILE A 131 -5.73 -14.89 4.73
C ILE A 131 -4.87 -13.63 4.66
N LEU A 132 -4.57 -13.00 5.80
CA LEU A 132 -3.73 -11.81 5.85
C LEU A 132 -2.34 -12.06 5.27
N TYR A 133 -1.64 -13.11 5.70
CA TYR A 133 -0.31 -13.42 5.19
C TYR A 133 -0.31 -13.82 3.72
N ARG A 134 -1.37 -14.45 3.21
CA ARG A 134 -1.52 -14.67 1.77
C ARG A 134 -1.63 -13.36 1.00
N ILE A 135 -2.50 -12.46 1.44
CA ILE A 135 -2.67 -11.12 0.83
C ILE A 135 -1.33 -10.39 0.82
N PHE A 136 -0.64 -10.36 1.96
CA PHE A 136 0.67 -9.71 2.10
C PHE A 136 1.69 -10.29 1.13
N SER A 137 1.77 -11.62 1.06
CA SER A 137 2.72 -12.31 0.19
C SER A 137 2.47 -12.00 -1.28
N GLU A 138 1.21 -12.00 -1.73
CA GLU A 138 0.85 -11.69 -3.11
C GLU A 138 1.22 -10.24 -3.48
N ILE A 139 0.87 -9.28 -2.62
CA ILE A 139 1.10 -7.85 -2.87
C ILE A 139 2.58 -7.50 -2.78
N LEU A 140 3.29 -7.97 -1.75
CA LEU A 140 4.71 -7.70 -1.60
C LEU A 140 5.52 -8.34 -2.73
N ALA A 141 5.14 -9.53 -3.20
CA ALA A 141 5.76 -10.13 -4.37
C ALA A 141 5.52 -9.32 -5.66
N GLU A 142 4.31 -8.78 -5.86
CA GLU A 142 4.02 -7.88 -6.98
C GLU A 142 4.84 -6.58 -6.89
N ARG A 143 4.87 -5.96 -5.71
CA ARG A 143 5.64 -4.74 -5.45
C ARG A 143 7.13 -4.94 -5.67
N LEU A 144 7.69 -6.04 -5.17
CA LEU A 144 9.11 -6.35 -5.34
C LEU A 144 9.46 -6.55 -6.82
N ARG A 145 8.60 -7.23 -7.60
CA ARG A 145 8.80 -7.37 -9.05
C ARG A 145 8.82 -6.02 -9.76
N LYS A 146 7.83 -5.16 -9.49
CA LYS A 146 7.77 -3.80 -10.08
C LYS A 146 8.97 -2.95 -9.69
N LEU A 147 9.32 -2.95 -8.41
CA LEU A 147 10.47 -2.20 -7.91
C LEU A 147 11.78 -2.66 -8.59
N ASN A 148 11.96 -3.98 -8.77
CA ASN A 148 13.13 -4.50 -9.48
C ASN A 148 13.18 -4.05 -10.95
N GLU A 149 12.03 -4.01 -11.64
CA GLU A 149 11.94 -3.50 -13.02
C GLU A 149 12.25 -2.01 -13.11
N GLU A 150 11.72 -1.20 -12.19
CA GLU A 150 12.00 0.24 -12.10
C GLU A 150 13.48 0.50 -11.78
N LEU A 151 14.05 -0.25 -10.85
CA LEU A 151 15.47 -0.15 -10.49
C LEU A 151 16.38 -0.46 -11.69
N LEU A 152 16.05 -1.46 -12.50
CA LEU A 152 16.79 -1.79 -13.71
C LEU A 152 16.74 -0.64 -14.74
N LYS A 153 15.57 -0.01 -14.92
CA LYS A 153 15.43 1.16 -15.80
C LYS A 153 16.29 2.32 -15.33
N VAL A 154 16.19 2.69 -14.05
CA VAL A 154 16.99 3.77 -13.45
C VAL A 154 18.49 3.49 -13.60
N LYS A 155 18.92 2.24 -13.39
CA LYS A 155 20.32 1.85 -13.56
C LYS A 155 20.80 2.02 -15.00
N ASN A 156 20.00 1.60 -15.98
CA ASN A 156 20.33 1.74 -17.40
C ASN A 156 20.36 3.21 -17.85
N ASP A 157 19.39 4.02 -17.42
CA ASP A 157 19.38 5.46 -17.69
C ASP A 157 20.61 6.15 -17.09
N ASN A 158 21.02 5.75 -15.88
CA ASN A 158 22.22 6.28 -15.24
C ASN A 158 23.49 5.94 -16.05
N TYR A 159 23.63 4.69 -16.51
CA TYR A 159 24.76 4.33 -17.38
C TYR A 159 24.78 5.14 -18.67
N ARG A 160 23.62 5.33 -19.32
CA ARG A 160 23.52 6.16 -20.54
C ARG A 160 23.97 7.59 -20.27
N LEU A 161 23.48 8.21 -19.20
CA LEU A 161 23.84 9.58 -18.83
C LEU A 161 25.33 9.72 -18.51
N ILE A 162 25.93 8.74 -17.84
CA ILE A 162 27.38 8.73 -17.59
C ILE A 162 28.15 8.69 -18.91
N SER A 163 27.77 7.83 -19.86
CA SER A 163 28.42 7.76 -21.18
C SER A 163 28.25 9.06 -21.99
N GLU A 164 27.07 9.67 -21.98
CA GLU A 164 26.85 10.97 -22.64
C GLU A 164 27.72 12.08 -22.02
N LEU A 165 27.84 12.11 -20.69
CA LEU A 165 28.71 13.05 -19.97
C LEU A 165 30.19 12.86 -20.31
N GLU A 166 30.65 11.62 -20.51
CA GLU A 166 32.02 11.32 -20.90
C GLU A 166 32.32 11.81 -22.32
N ILE A 167 31.39 11.60 -23.26
CA ILE A 167 31.50 12.09 -24.64
C ILE A 167 31.57 13.62 -24.65
N MET A 168 30.63 14.31 -23.98
CA MET A 168 30.63 15.78 -23.91
C MET A 168 31.93 16.36 -23.30
N LYS A 169 32.48 15.71 -22.27
CA LYS A 169 33.77 16.12 -21.68
C LYS A 169 34.95 15.92 -22.64
N SER A 170 34.91 14.88 -23.47
CA SER A 170 35.92 14.63 -24.49
C SER A 170 35.86 15.70 -25.58
N ASP A 171 34.68 15.98 -26.11
CA ASP A 171 34.49 16.97 -27.18
C ASP A 171 34.89 18.38 -26.72
N ALA A 172 34.48 18.79 -25.52
CA ALA A 172 34.88 20.08 -24.94
C ALA A 172 36.40 20.23 -24.75
N ARG A 173 37.12 19.13 -24.48
CA ARG A 173 38.60 19.14 -24.40
C ARG A 173 39.24 19.32 -25.78
N VAL A 174 38.66 18.74 -26.83
CA VAL A 174 39.15 18.88 -28.21
C VAL A 174 38.95 20.31 -28.72
N GLU A 175 37.82 20.94 -28.37
CA GLU A 175 37.55 22.34 -28.71
C GLU A 175 38.48 23.32 -28.00
N MET A 176 38.87 23.08 -26.75
CA MET A 176 39.83 23.94 -26.02
C MET A 176 41.29 23.86 -26.53
N LEU A 177 41.62 22.87 -27.36
CA LEU A 177 42.96 22.67 -27.91
C LEU A 177 43.15 23.30 -29.31
N HIS A 178 42.11 23.93 -29.86
CA HIS A 178 42.12 24.68 -31.13
C HIS A 178 41.90 26.17 -30.88
#